data_AF-A0A1W4XC39-F1
#
_entry.id   AF-A0A1W4XC39-F1
#
_cell.length_a   1.000
_cell.length_b   1.000
_cell.length_c   1.000
_cell.angle_alpha   90.00
_cell.angle_beta   90.00
_cell.angle_gamma   90.00
#
_symmetry.space_group_name_H-M   'P 1'
#
loop_
_entity.id
_entity.type
_entity.pdbx_description
1 polymer ?
#
loop_
_entity_poly.entity_id
_entity_poly.type
_entity_poly.pdbx_seq_one_letter_code
_entity_poly.pdbx_strand_id
1 'polypeptide(L)'
;MSSHQYIANSENLFEEDVDDETFLRNSRRTYDSLPVDQQRQTFLEKRKEIEERTLTSTERSIGLLRESEQVGIATAEELMKQREQLERTDKQLDEINQSLRFSQKHINGIKSVFSSLKNYISGKNDQSPTPSSGSSNSKPSFKSVSQEKLSEYDRYDNHPSVRLRGTDMGSGNYIQTQSSGSKDFTARLDANLQEMHSNISRLKGLATDMSFEIDSQNDLIGNVTDKVEKADITINRQNKDMQRILKK
;
A
#
# COMPACT_ATOMS: atom_id res chain seq x y z
N MET A 1 -11.24 8.93 61.28
CA MET A 1 -10.18 9.22 62.27
C MET A 1 -9.20 8.07 62.26
N SER A 2 -7.91 8.40 62.27
CA SER A 2 -6.74 7.52 62.15
C SER A 2 -6.59 6.54 63.33
N SER A 3 -6.03 5.36 63.08
CA SER A 3 -4.95 4.79 63.91
C SER A 3 -4.30 3.55 63.25
N HIS A 4 -3.06 3.73 62.80
CA HIS A 4 -2.06 2.69 62.52
C HIS A 4 -1.65 1.96 63.80
N GLN A 5 -1.24 0.67 63.73
CA GLN A 5 -0.13 0.00 64.45
C GLN A 5 -0.04 -1.46 63.94
N TYR A 6 1.06 -2.16 63.66
CA TYR A 6 2.48 -1.93 63.36
C TYR A 6 2.93 -3.18 62.57
N ILE A 7 3.79 -3.03 61.57
CA ILE A 7 4.58 -4.15 61.03
C ILE A 7 5.69 -4.41 62.04
N ALA A 8 5.66 -5.58 62.70
CA ALA A 8 6.83 -6.12 63.35
C ALA A 8 7.47 -7.12 62.37
N ASN A 9 8.49 -6.64 61.67
CA ASN A 9 9.45 -7.51 61.03
C ASN A 9 10.49 -7.84 62.12
N SER A 10 10.58 -9.10 62.51
CA SER A 10 11.76 -9.60 63.21
C SER A 10 12.00 -11.02 62.72
N GLU A 11 13.00 -11.12 61.84
CA GLU A 11 13.93 -12.24 61.69
C GLU A 11 13.45 -13.58 62.23
N ASN A 12 13.07 -14.48 61.30
CA ASN A 12 13.29 -15.94 61.33
C ASN A 12 12.49 -16.57 60.20
N LEU A 13 12.93 -16.39 58.95
CA LEU A 13 12.31 -16.99 57.75
C LEU A 13 13.02 -18.29 57.30
N PHE A 14 14.04 -18.73 58.03
CA PHE A 14 14.87 -19.89 57.67
C PHE A 14 15.09 -20.87 58.83
N GLU A 15 14.34 -20.78 59.93
CA GLU A 15 14.48 -21.67 61.10
C GLU A 15 13.13 -22.22 61.58
N GLU A 16 12.24 -22.61 60.66
CA GLU A 16 11.31 -23.69 60.98
C GLU A 16 11.95 -24.98 60.49
N ASP A 17 12.64 -25.66 61.40
CA ASP A 17 12.95 -27.08 61.27
C ASP A 17 11.60 -27.80 61.09
N VAL A 18 11.21 -27.97 59.83
CA VAL A 18 10.01 -28.71 59.46
C VAL A 18 10.29 -30.15 59.88
N ASP A 19 9.75 -30.54 61.05
CA ASP A 19 9.95 -31.86 61.64
C ASP A 19 9.79 -32.95 60.56
N ASP A 20 10.71 -33.92 60.52
CA ASP A 20 10.78 -34.93 59.48
C ASP A 20 9.44 -35.69 59.35
N GLU A 21 8.72 -35.82 60.46
CA GLU A 21 7.34 -36.34 60.53
C GLU A 21 6.34 -35.49 59.72
N THR A 22 6.46 -34.16 59.77
CA THR A 22 5.62 -33.21 59.02
C THR A 22 5.96 -33.21 57.53
N PHE A 23 7.25 -33.32 57.19
CA PHE A 23 7.72 -33.46 55.81
C PHE A 23 7.26 -34.79 55.18
N LEU A 24 7.42 -35.91 55.90
CA LEU A 24 7.01 -37.25 55.45
C LEU A 24 5.48 -37.41 55.41
N ARG A 25 4.74 -36.73 56.29
CA ARG A 25 3.27 -36.70 56.28
C ARG A 25 2.72 -35.90 55.10
N ASN A 26 3.42 -34.85 54.66
CA ASN A 26 3.05 -34.10 53.46
C ASN A 26 3.37 -34.89 52.17
N SER A 27 4.44 -35.68 52.17
CA SER A 27 4.76 -36.62 51.07
C SER A 27 3.81 -37.82 50.97
N ARG A 28 3.09 -38.16 52.07
CA ARG A 28 2.05 -39.20 52.11
C ARG A 28 0.64 -38.68 51.83
N ARG A 29 0.48 -37.43 51.38
CA ARG A 29 -0.75 -37.07 50.66
C ARG A 29 -0.75 -37.86 49.36
N THR A 30 -1.41 -39.01 49.39
CA THR A 30 -1.98 -39.66 48.21
C THR A 30 -2.76 -38.59 47.46
N TYR A 31 -2.09 -37.95 46.51
CA TYR A 31 -2.76 -37.35 45.40
C TYR A 31 -3.59 -38.48 44.79
N ASP A 32 -4.91 -38.32 44.80
CA ASP A 32 -5.81 -38.98 43.85
C ASP A 32 -5.38 -38.52 42.44
N SER A 33 -4.23 -39.01 41.99
CA SER A 33 -3.81 -38.88 40.62
C SER A 33 -4.72 -39.80 39.85
N LEU A 34 -5.57 -39.22 39.00
CA LEU A 34 -6.12 -39.95 37.85
C LEU A 34 -5.02 -40.88 37.32
N PRO A 35 -5.31 -42.18 37.10
CA PRO A 35 -4.29 -43.13 36.69
C PRO A 35 -3.52 -42.52 35.52
N VAL A 36 -2.18 -42.48 35.62
CA VAL A 36 -1.28 -41.78 34.69
C VAL A 36 -1.61 -42.12 33.23
N ASP A 37 -2.09 -43.33 32.99
CA ASP A 37 -2.60 -43.81 31.72
C ASP A 37 -3.83 -43.05 31.19
N GLN A 38 -4.79 -42.73 32.06
CA GLN A 38 -5.97 -41.94 31.71
C GLN A 38 -5.59 -40.49 31.39
N GLN A 39 -4.69 -39.89 32.18
CA GLN A 39 -4.17 -38.55 31.90
C GLN A 39 -3.45 -38.51 30.53
N ARG A 40 -2.61 -39.52 30.24
CA ARG A 40 -1.93 -39.65 28.95
C ARG A 40 -2.90 -39.77 27.77
N GLN A 41 -4.00 -40.52 27.92
CA GLN A 41 -5.03 -40.63 26.88
C GLN A 41 -5.71 -39.28 26.59
N THR A 42 -6.09 -38.53 27.63
CA THR A 42 -6.68 -37.20 27.44
C THR A 42 -5.75 -36.22 26.72
N PHE A 43 -4.44 -36.28 27.00
CA PHE A 43 -3.45 -35.46 26.29
C PHE A 43 -3.31 -35.85 24.81
N LEU A 44 -3.37 -37.14 24.49
CA LEU A 44 -3.30 -37.62 23.11
C LEU A 44 -4.53 -37.21 22.30
N GLU A 45 -5.73 -37.30 22.89
CA GLU A 45 -6.98 -36.87 22.26
C GLU A 45 -6.97 -35.36 21.99
N LYS A 46 -6.61 -34.55 22.99
CA LYS A 46 -6.45 -33.10 22.83
C LYS A 46 -5.44 -32.74 21.74
N ARG A 47 -4.31 -33.46 21.65
CA ARG A 47 -3.32 -33.21 20.61
C ARG A 47 -3.92 -33.46 19.22
N LYS A 48 -4.62 -34.59 19.04
CA LYS A 48 -5.25 -34.93 17.76
C LYS A 48 -6.33 -33.92 17.36
N GLU A 49 -7.14 -33.48 18.32
CA GLU A 49 -8.16 -32.45 18.10
C GLU A 49 -7.54 -31.12 17.64
N ILE A 50 -6.42 -30.71 18.27
CA ILE A 50 -5.67 -29.51 17.86
C ILE A 50 -5.10 -29.69 16.45
N GLU A 51 -4.45 -30.82 16.17
CA GLU A 51 -3.88 -31.14 14.86
C GLU A 51 -4.95 -31.06 13.75
N GLU A 52 -6.11 -31.69 13.95
CA GLU A 52 -7.21 -31.66 12.99
C GLU A 52 -7.75 -30.23 12.76
N ARG A 53 -8.01 -29.49 13.84
CA ARG A 53 -8.47 -28.09 13.75
C ARG A 53 -7.48 -27.20 13.02
N THR A 54 -6.18 -27.40 13.26
CA THR A 54 -5.13 -26.65 12.58
C THR A 54 -5.13 -26.95 11.08
N LEU A 55 -5.21 -28.23 10.68
CA LEU A 55 -5.29 -28.60 9.26
C LEU A 55 -6.51 -27.98 8.58
N THR A 56 -7.71 -28.17 9.14
CA THR A 56 -8.95 -27.59 8.58
C THR A 56 -8.89 -26.06 8.49
N SER A 57 -8.27 -25.41 9.47
CA SER A 57 -8.06 -23.96 9.44
C SER A 57 -7.15 -23.53 8.27
N THR A 58 -6.04 -24.25 8.05
CA THR A 58 -5.14 -23.96 6.91
C THR A 58 -5.81 -24.22 5.57
N GLU A 59 -6.58 -25.28 5.42
CA GLU A 59 -7.34 -25.59 4.19
C GLU A 59 -8.36 -24.50 3.87
N ARG A 60 -9.11 -24.03 4.88
CA ARG A 60 -10.03 -22.89 4.72
C ARG A 60 -9.28 -21.62 4.31
N SER A 61 -8.14 -21.36 4.93
CA SER A 61 -7.33 -20.18 4.63
C SER A 61 -6.82 -20.20 3.19
N ILE A 62 -6.39 -21.36 2.69
CA ILE A 62 -6.02 -21.53 1.27
C ILE A 62 -7.19 -21.18 0.35
N GLY A 63 -8.39 -21.69 0.66
CA GLY A 63 -9.60 -21.36 -0.11
C GLY A 63 -9.87 -19.86 -0.17
N LEU A 64 -9.81 -19.18 0.97
CA LEU A 64 -9.99 -17.72 1.05
C LEU A 64 -8.90 -16.96 0.28
N LEU A 65 -7.65 -17.43 0.32
CA LEU A 65 -6.56 -16.81 -0.42
C LEU A 65 -6.75 -16.94 -1.94
N ARG A 66 -7.22 -18.09 -2.43
CA ARG A 66 -7.53 -18.30 -3.85
C ARG A 66 -8.71 -17.43 -4.31
N GLU A 67 -9.75 -17.32 -3.50
CA GLU A 67 -10.88 -16.43 -3.78
C GLU A 67 -10.43 -14.96 -3.80
N SER A 68 -9.60 -14.56 -2.84
CA SER A 68 -9.01 -13.22 -2.79
C SER A 68 -8.15 -12.93 -4.02
N GLU A 69 -7.41 -13.93 -4.50
CA GLU A 69 -6.59 -13.80 -5.72
C GLU A 69 -7.47 -13.59 -6.94
N GLN A 70 -8.56 -14.35 -7.08
CA GLN A 70 -9.50 -14.19 -8.18
C GLN A 70 -10.16 -12.80 -8.19
N VAL A 71 -10.60 -12.32 -7.02
CA VAL A 71 -11.15 -10.96 -6.87
C VAL A 71 -10.09 -9.91 -7.18
N GLY A 72 -8.84 -10.12 -6.73
CA GLY A 72 -7.71 -9.25 -7.03
C GLY A 72 -7.41 -9.15 -8.53
N ILE A 73 -7.41 -10.28 -9.25
CA ILE A 73 -7.23 -10.31 -10.71
C ILE A 73 -8.35 -9.55 -11.41
N ALA A 74 -9.62 -9.82 -11.07
CA ALA A 74 -10.76 -9.12 -11.66
C ALA A 74 -10.69 -7.61 -11.39
N THR A 75 -10.22 -7.20 -10.21
CA THR A 75 -10.01 -5.80 -9.85
C THR A 75 -8.90 -5.16 -10.68
N ALA A 76 -7.77 -5.85 -10.86
CA ALA A 76 -6.68 -5.38 -11.70
C ALA A 76 -7.10 -5.22 -13.17
N GLU A 77 -7.89 -6.15 -13.71
CA GLU A 77 -8.46 -6.04 -15.06
C GLU A 77 -9.37 -4.81 -15.19
N GLU A 78 -10.18 -4.52 -14.17
CA GLU A 78 -11.05 -3.34 -14.17
C GLU A 78 -10.24 -2.05 -14.09
N LEU A 79 -9.17 -2.00 -13.28
CA LEU A 79 -8.24 -0.85 -13.26
C LEU A 79 -7.63 -0.60 -14.64
N MET A 80 -7.24 -1.64 -15.38
CA MET A 80 -6.73 -1.47 -16.75
C MET A 80 -7.78 -0.88 -17.70
N LYS A 81 -9.05 -1.32 -17.61
CA LYS A 81 -10.14 -0.73 -18.40
C LYS A 81 -10.39 0.72 -18.04
N GLN A 82 -10.36 1.07 -16.76
CA GLN A 82 -10.51 2.44 -16.28
C GLN A 82 -9.39 3.34 -16.79
N ARG A 83 -8.15 2.86 -16.78
CA ARG A 83 -7.01 3.55 -17.38
C ARG A 83 -7.26 3.89 -18.85
N GLU A 84 -7.71 2.92 -19.64
CA GLU A 84 -7.97 3.13 -21.07
C GLU A 84 -9.06 4.20 -21.29
N GLN A 85 -10.09 4.23 -20.44
CA GLN A 85 -11.11 5.29 -20.48
C GLN A 85 -10.51 6.66 -20.17
N LEU A 86 -9.68 6.78 -19.12
CA LEU A 86 -9.00 8.03 -18.78
C LEU A 86 -8.08 8.51 -19.91
N GLU A 87 -7.33 7.62 -20.55
CA GLU A 87 -6.47 7.96 -21.69
C GLU A 87 -7.27 8.43 -22.92
N ARG A 88 -8.44 7.84 -23.17
CA ARG A 88 -9.36 8.32 -24.21
C ARG A 88 -9.89 9.71 -23.88
N THR A 89 -10.29 9.95 -22.63
CA THR A 89 -10.75 11.25 -22.16
C THR A 89 -9.64 12.30 -22.29
N ASP A 90 -8.41 11.97 -21.91
CA ASP A 90 -7.26 12.87 -22.03
C ASP A 90 -7.02 13.32 -23.49
N LYS A 91 -7.06 12.38 -24.44
CA LYS A 91 -6.94 12.67 -25.88
C LYS A 91 -8.09 13.54 -26.39
N GLN A 92 -9.33 13.23 -26.00
CA GLN A 92 -10.49 14.04 -26.38
C GLN A 92 -10.37 15.47 -25.85
N LEU A 93 -9.84 15.65 -24.65
CA LEU A 93 -9.62 16.99 -24.08
C LEU A 93 -8.52 17.76 -24.81
N ASP A 94 -7.49 17.10 -25.33
CA ASP A 94 -6.50 17.74 -26.20
C ASP A 94 -7.14 18.21 -27.52
N GLU A 95 -7.97 17.37 -28.14
CA GLU A 95 -8.71 17.72 -29.35
C GLU A 95 -9.66 18.89 -29.10
N ILE A 96 -10.40 18.88 -27.98
CA ILE A 96 -11.27 20.00 -27.57
C ILE A 96 -10.43 21.27 -27.40
N ASN A 97 -9.33 21.21 -26.64
CA ASN A 97 -8.48 22.38 -26.43
C ASN A 97 -7.89 22.92 -27.74
N GLN A 98 -7.49 22.05 -28.67
CA GLN A 98 -7.03 22.45 -30.01
C GLN A 98 -8.16 23.08 -30.83
N SER A 99 -9.33 22.46 -30.85
CA SER A 99 -10.52 22.97 -31.54
C SER A 99 -10.92 24.35 -31.00
N LEU A 100 -10.88 24.54 -29.68
CA LEU A 100 -11.15 25.83 -29.06
C LEU A 100 -10.15 26.90 -29.50
N ARG A 101 -8.86 26.60 -29.68
CA ARG A 101 -7.90 27.58 -30.22
C ARG A 101 -8.27 28.02 -31.63
N PHE A 102 -8.70 27.09 -32.47
CA PHE A 102 -9.15 27.39 -33.83
C PHE A 102 -10.46 28.20 -33.82
N SER A 103 -11.43 27.82 -32.99
CA SER A 103 -12.67 28.57 -32.75
C SER A 103 -12.38 30.01 -32.30
N GLN A 104 -11.39 30.23 -31.41
CA GLN A 104 -11.00 31.58 -31.01
C GLN A 104 -10.47 32.40 -32.19
N LYS A 105 -9.65 31.78 -33.06
CA LYS A 105 -9.13 32.45 -34.27
C LYS A 105 -10.27 32.88 -35.19
N HIS A 106 -11.29 32.03 -35.36
CA HIS A 106 -12.49 32.36 -36.12
C HIS A 106 -13.31 33.48 -35.49
N ILE A 107 -13.56 33.42 -34.18
CA ILE A 107 -14.26 34.48 -33.45
C ILE A 107 -13.52 35.82 -33.60
N ASN A 108 -12.20 35.82 -33.51
CA ASN A 108 -11.39 37.03 -33.72
C ASN A 108 -11.49 37.54 -35.17
N GLY A 109 -11.49 36.62 -36.16
CA GLY A 109 -11.74 36.95 -37.56
C GLY A 109 -13.10 37.63 -37.77
N ILE A 110 -14.17 37.05 -37.23
CA ILE A 110 -15.52 37.61 -37.29
C ILE A 110 -15.56 38.99 -36.64
N LYS A 111 -15.01 39.15 -35.44
CA LYS A 111 -14.90 40.47 -34.78
C LYS A 111 -14.22 41.50 -35.67
N SER A 112 -13.15 41.13 -36.36
CA SER A 112 -12.42 42.05 -37.24
C SER A 112 -13.21 42.46 -38.49
N VAL A 113 -13.93 41.53 -39.12
CA VAL A 113 -14.75 41.81 -40.31
C VAL A 113 -15.95 42.68 -39.94
N PHE A 114 -16.67 42.35 -38.86
CA PHE A 114 -17.78 43.17 -38.37
C PHE A 114 -17.32 44.56 -37.90
N SER A 115 -16.15 44.67 -37.26
CA SER A 115 -15.57 45.97 -36.89
C SER A 115 -15.18 46.80 -38.11
N SER A 116 -14.64 46.16 -39.16
CA SER A 116 -14.25 46.84 -40.39
C SER A 116 -15.47 47.31 -41.18
N LEU A 117 -16.52 46.49 -41.26
CA LEU A 117 -17.82 46.87 -41.84
C LEU A 117 -18.45 48.03 -41.06
N LYS A 118 -18.40 47.99 -39.72
CA LYS A 118 -18.91 49.08 -38.89
C LYS A 118 -18.10 50.37 -39.09
N ASN A 119 -16.77 50.30 -39.16
CA ASN A 119 -15.94 51.50 -39.39
C ASN A 119 -16.15 52.07 -40.80
N TYR A 120 -16.31 51.21 -41.81
CA TYR A 120 -16.60 51.61 -43.18
C TYR A 120 -17.98 52.27 -43.31
N ILE A 121 -19.01 51.70 -42.67
CA ILE A 121 -20.37 52.26 -42.69
C ILE A 121 -20.50 53.50 -41.79
N SER A 122 -19.71 53.57 -40.71
CA SER A 122 -19.73 54.68 -39.76
C SER A 122 -18.85 55.87 -40.16
N GLY A 123 -18.13 55.82 -41.29
CA GLY A 123 -17.46 56.98 -41.90
C GLY A 123 -16.40 57.66 -41.03
N LYS A 124 -15.73 56.93 -40.13
CA LYS A 124 -14.66 57.47 -39.28
C LYS A 124 -13.31 56.90 -39.72
N ASN A 125 -12.64 57.64 -40.59
CA ASN A 125 -11.23 57.40 -40.92
C ASN A 125 -10.38 57.73 -39.70
N ASP A 126 -9.69 56.74 -39.14
CA ASP A 126 -8.51 57.04 -38.33
C ASP A 126 -7.41 56.00 -38.55
N GLN A 127 -6.18 56.50 -38.50
CA GLN A 127 -5.00 56.01 -39.20
C GLN A 127 -4.51 54.60 -38.82
N SER A 128 -3.90 53.94 -39.81
CA SER A 128 -3.04 52.75 -39.68
C SER A 128 -1.79 52.99 -38.81
N PRO A 129 -1.36 52.04 -37.96
CA PRO A 129 0.02 52.03 -37.48
C PRO A 129 0.92 51.21 -38.42
N THR A 130 2.00 51.85 -38.84
CA THR A 130 3.18 51.33 -39.53
C THR A 130 3.89 50.19 -38.78
N PRO A 131 4.54 49.22 -39.47
CA PRO A 131 5.38 48.21 -38.82
C PRO A 131 6.82 48.76 -38.67
N SER A 132 7.27 48.99 -37.44
CA SER A 132 8.67 49.30 -37.17
C SER A 132 9.48 48.01 -36.97
N SER A 133 10.49 47.88 -37.83
CA SER A 133 11.61 46.96 -37.75
C SER A 133 12.42 47.21 -36.48
N GLY A 134 12.76 46.14 -35.76
CA GLY A 134 13.61 46.18 -34.57
C GLY A 134 14.29 44.82 -34.35
N SER A 135 15.45 44.66 -34.96
CA SER A 135 16.38 43.54 -34.78
C SER A 135 17.16 43.70 -33.47
N SER A 136 17.33 42.62 -32.70
CA SER A 136 18.63 42.26 -32.11
C SER A 136 18.61 40.89 -31.42
N ASN A 137 19.57 40.07 -31.83
CA ASN A 137 20.03 38.83 -31.22
C ASN A 137 20.58 39.06 -29.80
N SER A 138 20.42 38.06 -28.93
CA SER A 138 21.57 37.48 -28.21
C SER A 138 21.24 36.07 -27.70
N LYS A 139 22.12 35.13 -28.03
CA LYS A 139 22.18 33.75 -27.52
C LYS A 139 23.31 33.67 -26.46
N PRO A 140 23.37 32.58 -25.68
CA PRO A 140 23.78 32.60 -24.27
C PRO A 140 25.27 32.30 -24.04
N SER A 141 25.77 32.58 -22.84
CA SER A 141 27.11 32.19 -22.41
C SER A 141 27.14 31.61 -20.98
N PHE A 142 27.37 30.29 -20.94
CA PHE A 142 28.21 29.45 -20.06
C PHE A 142 28.52 29.82 -18.58
N LYS A 143 28.35 28.81 -17.70
CA LYS A 143 29.30 28.18 -16.73
C LYS A 143 28.47 27.25 -15.80
N SER A 144 28.60 25.92 -15.71
CA SER A 144 29.68 24.97 -15.35
C SER A 144 29.88 24.75 -13.82
N VAL A 145 29.90 23.46 -13.44
CA VAL A 145 30.38 22.82 -12.17
C VAL A 145 29.33 22.89 -11.03
N SER A 146 28.88 21.79 -10.39
CA SER A 146 29.64 20.71 -9.78
C SER A 146 28.94 19.34 -9.81
N GLN A 147 29.77 18.33 -9.94
CA GLN A 147 29.52 16.89 -9.87
C GLN A 147 29.74 16.44 -8.43
N GLU A 148 28.70 15.98 -7.74
CA GLU A 148 28.89 15.23 -6.49
C GLU A 148 28.81 13.73 -6.77
N LYS A 149 29.97 13.09 -6.70
CA LYS A 149 30.13 11.68 -6.38
C LYS A 149 30.23 11.59 -4.85
N LEU A 150 29.32 10.82 -4.23
CA LEU A 150 29.53 10.20 -2.91
C LEU A 150 29.37 8.69 -3.15
N SER A 151 30.48 7.98 -3.22
CA SER A 151 31.10 7.25 -2.11
C SER A 151 30.34 5.98 -1.76
N GLU A 152 30.74 4.93 -2.46
CA GLU A 152 30.85 3.57 -1.96
C GLU A 152 31.20 3.53 -0.47
N TYR A 153 30.34 2.89 0.31
CA TYR A 153 30.64 2.44 1.66
C TYR A 153 30.01 1.07 1.87
N ASP A 154 30.89 0.07 1.86
CA ASP A 154 30.75 -1.17 2.58
C ASP A 154 30.30 -0.91 4.02
N ARG A 155 29.11 -1.40 4.40
CA ARG A 155 28.76 -1.54 5.82
C ARG A 155 27.63 -2.53 6.08
N TYR A 156 27.81 -3.78 5.67
CA TYR A 156 27.22 -4.91 6.40
C TYR A 156 28.22 -5.37 7.45
N ASP A 157 27.99 -5.09 8.74
CA ASP A 157 28.46 -6.02 9.80
C ASP A 157 27.95 -5.81 11.23
N ASN A 158 27.08 -4.83 11.53
CA ASN A 158 26.67 -4.57 12.93
C ASN A 158 25.17 -4.31 13.11
N HIS A 159 24.32 -5.20 12.60
CA HIS A 159 22.88 -5.19 12.92
C HIS A 159 22.51 -6.36 13.86
N PRO A 160 21.83 -6.12 15.00
CA PRO A 160 21.52 -7.14 16.00
C PRO A 160 20.60 -8.28 15.51
N SER A 161 20.01 -8.17 14.32
CA SER A 161 19.16 -9.20 13.72
C SER A 161 19.91 -10.33 13.00
N VAL A 162 21.24 -10.24 12.84
CA VAL A 162 22.06 -11.30 12.19
C VAL A 162 22.78 -12.21 13.20
N ARG A 163 22.80 -11.84 14.50
CA ARG A 163 23.37 -12.66 15.57
C ARG A 163 22.45 -13.77 16.10
N LEU A 164 21.23 -13.86 15.57
CA LEU A 164 20.23 -14.87 15.98
C LEU A 164 20.23 -16.12 15.07
N ARG A 165 21.17 -16.23 14.12
CA ARG A 165 21.27 -17.37 13.22
C ARG A 165 22.71 -17.88 13.12
N GLY A 166 23.21 -18.47 14.20
CA GLY A 166 24.48 -19.20 14.13
C GLY A 166 25.18 -19.44 15.45
N THR A 167 24.58 -20.23 16.34
CA THR A 167 25.28 -21.01 17.38
C THR A 167 24.26 -21.89 18.09
N ASP A 168 24.14 -23.16 17.66
CA ASP A 168 24.18 -24.33 18.56
C ASP A 168 24.08 -25.62 17.72
N MET A 169 25.22 -26.04 17.16
CA MET A 169 25.46 -27.45 16.82
C MET A 169 26.17 -28.05 18.04
N GLY A 170 25.39 -28.31 19.09
CA GLY A 170 25.85 -28.81 20.37
C GLY A 170 24.87 -29.85 20.90
N SER A 171 25.14 -31.10 20.54
CA SER A 171 24.73 -32.34 21.21
C SER A 171 23.84 -32.18 22.46
N GLY A 172 22.53 -32.24 22.25
CA GLY A 172 21.53 -32.49 23.29
C GLY A 172 20.61 -33.60 22.80
N ASN A 173 20.84 -34.83 23.26
CA ASN A 173 19.94 -35.97 23.06
C ASN A 173 18.64 -35.72 23.84
N TYR A 174 17.73 -34.95 23.25
CA TYR A 174 16.32 -34.95 23.66
C TYR A 174 15.68 -36.13 22.96
N ILE A 175 15.25 -37.10 23.77
CA ILE A 175 14.51 -38.29 23.36
C ILE A 175 13.34 -37.87 22.45
N GLN A 176 13.55 -38.01 21.15
CA GLN A 176 12.52 -37.81 20.15
C GLN A 176 11.73 -39.12 20.07
N THR A 177 10.81 -39.32 21.01
CA THR A 177 9.72 -40.28 20.81
C THR A 177 8.78 -39.69 19.75
N GLN A 178 9.19 -39.79 18.49
CA GLN A 178 8.35 -39.47 17.34
C GLN A 178 7.21 -40.49 17.30
N SER A 179 6.08 -40.10 17.90
CA SER A 179 4.77 -40.66 17.59
C SER A 179 4.57 -40.57 16.08
N SER A 180 4.55 -41.72 15.41
CA SER A 180 4.45 -41.85 13.94
C SER A 180 3.30 -41.05 13.31
N GLY A 181 2.22 -40.76 14.05
CA GLY A 181 1.10 -39.94 13.58
C GLY A 181 1.40 -38.44 13.45
N SER A 182 2.42 -37.92 14.13
CA SER A 182 2.77 -36.48 14.08
C SER A 182 3.51 -36.09 12.79
N LYS A 183 4.17 -37.04 12.11
CA LYS A 183 4.89 -36.78 10.86
C LYS A 183 3.94 -36.45 9.71
N ASP A 184 2.87 -37.22 9.56
CA ASP A 184 1.89 -37.01 8.50
C ASP A 184 1.13 -35.69 8.67
N PHE A 185 0.75 -35.37 9.91
CA PHE A 185 0.20 -34.06 10.26
C PHE A 185 1.18 -32.93 9.89
N THR A 186 2.44 -33.04 10.33
CA THR A 186 3.45 -32.01 10.09
C THR A 186 3.69 -31.81 8.59
N ALA A 187 3.81 -32.89 7.82
CA ALA A 187 4.01 -32.83 6.38
C ALA A 187 2.83 -32.17 5.63
N ARG A 188 1.59 -32.49 6.02
CA ARG A 188 0.39 -31.85 5.45
C ARG A 188 0.29 -30.38 5.84
N LEU A 189 0.58 -30.06 7.09
CA LEU A 189 0.59 -28.70 7.57
C LEU A 189 1.62 -27.86 6.82
N ASP A 190 2.85 -28.37 6.66
CA ASP A 190 3.92 -27.70 5.93
C ASP A 190 3.55 -27.48 4.46
N ALA A 191 2.97 -28.49 3.80
CA ALA A 191 2.47 -28.35 2.42
C ALA A 191 1.39 -27.25 2.31
N ASN A 192 0.44 -27.22 3.24
CA ASN A 192 -0.60 -26.19 3.27
C ASN A 192 0.00 -24.79 3.50
N LEU A 193 0.94 -24.66 4.44
CA LEU A 193 1.62 -23.39 4.72
C LEU A 193 2.45 -22.90 3.53
N GLN A 194 3.11 -23.80 2.82
CA GLN A 194 3.85 -23.47 1.60
C GLN A 194 2.92 -22.97 0.49
N GLU A 195 1.75 -23.60 0.33
CA GLU A 195 0.73 -23.12 -0.60
C GLU A 195 0.22 -21.73 -0.19
N MET A 196 -0.12 -21.54 1.09
CA MET A 196 -0.54 -20.24 1.60
C MET A 196 0.52 -19.17 1.35
N HIS A 197 1.79 -19.46 1.60
CA HIS A 197 2.90 -18.55 1.33
C HIS A 197 2.97 -18.17 -0.16
N SER A 198 2.80 -19.14 -1.05
CA SER A 198 2.76 -18.88 -2.49
C SER A 198 1.58 -17.99 -2.88
N ASN A 199 0.37 -18.26 -2.36
CA ASN A 199 -0.83 -17.48 -2.65
C ASN A 199 -0.69 -16.04 -2.13
N ILE A 200 -0.16 -15.86 -0.90
CA ILE A 200 0.11 -14.54 -0.31
C ILE A 200 1.16 -13.78 -1.14
N SER A 201 2.18 -14.47 -1.66
CA SER A 201 3.19 -13.84 -2.52
C SER A 201 2.58 -13.32 -3.83
N ARG A 202 1.67 -14.09 -4.45
CA ARG A 202 0.94 -13.64 -5.65
C ARG A 202 -0.01 -12.49 -5.34
N LEU A 203 -0.76 -12.57 -4.25
CA LEU A 203 -1.62 -11.47 -3.76
C LEU A 203 -0.82 -10.19 -3.49
N LYS A 204 0.37 -10.31 -2.92
CA LYS A 204 1.28 -9.17 -2.73
C LYS A 204 1.70 -8.56 -4.07
N GLY A 205 2.03 -9.39 -5.05
CA GLY A 205 2.34 -8.95 -6.42
C GLY A 205 1.18 -8.14 -7.00
N LEU A 206 -0.03 -8.73 -7.03
CA LEU A 206 -1.24 -8.05 -7.48
C LEU A 206 -1.50 -6.73 -6.74
N ALA A 207 -1.39 -6.73 -5.41
CA ALA A 207 -1.60 -5.53 -4.61
C ALA A 207 -0.58 -4.43 -4.93
N THR A 208 0.67 -4.80 -5.19
CA THR A 208 1.74 -3.87 -5.55
C THR A 208 1.49 -3.29 -6.95
N ASP A 209 1.16 -4.13 -7.92
CA ASP A 209 0.86 -3.71 -9.30
C ASP A 209 -0.38 -2.81 -9.34
N MET A 210 -1.44 -3.17 -8.61
CA MET A 210 -2.64 -2.34 -8.47
C MET A 210 -2.32 -0.99 -7.79
N SER A 211 -1.45 -0.97 -6.78
CA SER A 211 -1.02 0.29 -6.15
C SER A 211 -0.31 1.21 -7.15
N PHE A 212 0.63 0.68 -7.93
CA PHE A 212 1.32 1.46 -8.96
C PHE A 212 0.37 1.94 -10.05
N GLU A 213 -0.58 1.12 -10.47
CA GLU A 213 -1.58 1.50 -11.46
C GLU A 213 -2.51 2.61 -10.93
N ILE A 214 -2.94 2.54 -9.68
CA ILE A 214 -3.72 3.61 -9.02
C ILE A 214 -2.94 4.92 -8.95
N ASP A 215 -1.67 4.88 -8.55
CA ASP A 215 -0.81 6.07 -8.51
C ASP A 215 -0.67 6.69 -9.91
N SER A 216 -0.43 5.86 -10.93
CA SER A 216 -0.36 6.33 -12.32
C SER A 216 -1.68 6.91 -12.82
N GLN A 217 -2.83 6.35 -12.43
CA GLN A 217 -4.14 6.89 -12.79
C GLN A 217 -4.43 8.20 -12.06
N ASN A 218 -3.99 8.36 -10.81
CA ASN A 218 -4.12 9.62 -10.07
C ASN A 218 -3.39 10.76 -10.80
N ASP A 219 -2.18 10.51 -11.29
CA ASP A 219 -1.44 11.49 -12.10
C ASP A 219 -2.18 11.84 -13.40
N LEU A 220 -2.76 10.83 -14.08
CA LEU A 220 -3.54 11.05 -15.29
C LEU A 220 -4.81 11.87 -15.02
N ILE A 221 -5.50 11.60 -13.90
CA ILE A 221 -6.67 12.36 -13.47
C ILE A 221 -6.30 13.82 -13.21
N GLY A 222 -5.13 14.09 -12.62
CA GLY A 222 -4.62 15.46 -12.45
C GLY A 222 -4.49 16.19 -13.79
N ASN A 223 -3.83 15.57 -14.77
CA ASN A 223 -3.67 16.14 -16.11
C ASN A 223 -5.03 16.36 -16.83
N VAL A 224 -5.93 15.38 -16.75
CA VAL A 224 -7.29 15.47 -17.29
C VAL A 224 -8.04 16.64 -16.65
N THR A 225 -7.95 16.80 -15.32
CA THR A 225 -8.59 17.87 -14.57
C THR A 225 -8.12 19.25 -15.04
N ASP A 226 -6.81 19.45 -15.18
CA ASP A 226 -6.23 20.71 -15.67
C ASP A 226 -6.69 21.04 -17.11
N LYS A 227 -6.74 20.02 -17.98
CA LYS A 227 -7.23 20.18 -19.36
C LYS A 227 -8.72 20.51 -19.41
N VAL A 228 -9.53 19.92 -18.54
CA VAL A 228 -10.97 20.22 -18.40
C VAL A 228 -11.16 21.67 -17.94
N GLU A 229 -10.47 22.12 -16.89
CA GLU A 229 -10.60 23.48 -16.38
C GLU A 229 -10.25 24.51 -17.47
N LYS A 230 -9.15 24.28 -18.19
CA LYS A 230 -8.74 25.14 -19.30
C LYS A 230 -9.76 25.18 -20.43
N ALA A 231 -10.32 24.03 -20.79
CA ALA A 231 -11.37 23.95 -21.80
C ALA A 231 -12.62 24.72 -21.34
N ASP A 232 -13.08 24.53 -20.10
CA ASP A 232 -14.24 25.21 -19.54
C ASP A 232 -14.08 26.74 -19.53
N ILE A 233 -12.95 27.25 -19.03
CA ILE A 233 -12.65 28.69 -19.03
C ILE A 233 -12.67 29.25 -20.46
N THR A 234 -12.09 28.52 -21.41
CA THR A 234 -12.01 28.94 -22.81
C THR A 234 -13.38 28.93 -23.49
N ILE A 235 -14.18 27.88 -23.28
CA ILE A 235 -15.56 27.77 -23.78
C ILE A 235 -16.40 28.91 -23.23
N ASN A 236 -16.35 29.17 -21.92
CA ASN A 236 -17.10 30.24 -21.28
C ASN A 236 -16.73 31.62 -21.84
N ARG A 237 -15.45 31.87 -22.11
CA ARG A 237 -14.98 33.09 -22.75
C ARG A 237 -15.49 33.22 -24.19
N GLN A 238 -15.40 32.15 -24.97
CA GLN A 238 -15.86 32.12 -26.37
C GLN A 238 -17.37 32.31 -26.49
N ASN A 239 -18.14 31.68 -25.60
CA ASN A 239 -19.60 31.86 -25.53
C ASN A 239 -19.98 33.32 -25.26
N LYS A 240 -19.30 33.99 -24.31
CA LYS A 240 -19.50 35.43 -24.05
C LYS A 240 -19.15 36.28 -25.27
N ASP A 241 -18.07 35.96 -25.96
CA ASP A 241 -17.63 36.67 -27.16
C ASP A 241 -18.64 36.51 -28.31
N MET A 242 -19.12 35.29 -28.58
CA MET A 242 -20.14 35.02 -29.58
C MET A 242 -21.45 35.74 -29.27
N GLN A 243 -21.92 35.71 -28.01
CA GLN A 243 -23.12 36.44 -27.60
C GLN A 243 -23.00 37.96 -27.85
N ARG A 244 -21.82 38.55 -27.65
CA ARG A 244 -21.60 39.98 -27.96
C ARG A 244 -21.63 40.26 -29.46
N ILE A 245 -21.19 39.33 -30.29
CA ILE A 245 -21.26 39.44 -31.75
C ILE A 245 -22.72 39.36 -32.21
N LEU A 246 -23.51 38.45 -31.63
CA LEU A 246 -24.90 38.20 -32.04
C LEU A 246 -25.93 39.21 -31.48
N LYS A 247 -25.64 39.90 -30.37
CA LYS A 247 -26.56 40.85 -29.72
C LYS A 247 -26.60 42.26 -30.36
N LYS A 248 -26.12 42.42 -31.59
CA LYS A 248 -26.23 43.67 -32.37
C LYS A 248 -26.63 43.37 -33.80
#